data_AF-A0A7Y8M8R3-F1
#
_entry.id   AF-A0A7Y8M8R3-F1
#
_cell.length_a   1.000
_cell.length_b   1.000
_cell.length_c   1.000
_cell.angle_alpha   90.00
_cell.angle_beta   90.00
_cell.angle_gamma   90.00
#
_symmetry.space_group_name_H-M   'P 1'
#
loop_
_entity.id
_entity.type
_entity.pdbx_description
1 polymer ?
#
loop_
_entity_poly.entity_id
_entity_poly.type
_entity_poly.pdbx_seq_one_letter_code
_entity_poly.pdbx_strand_id
1 'polypeptide(L)'
;MLLWFIADSLKARELAHVAARKACEDANVQFLDDTVSQTRVRLTRDHEGRVVLERWFGFEFSPLGDDRQQGMVRLKSNRVQEVNLNRLWLVQ
;
A
#
# COMPACT_ATOMS: atom_id res chain seq x y z
N MET A 1 18.03 -13.59 11.33
CA MET A 1 16.60 -13.33 11.62
C MET A 1 16.14 -11.95 11.15
N LEU A 2 16.86 -10.85 11.47
CA LEU A 2 16.53 -9.49 10.98
C LEU A 2 16.61 -9.32 9.46
N LEU A 3 17.58 -9.95 8.79
CA LEU A 3 17.76 -9.84 7.33
C LEU A 3 16.49 -10.26 6.55
N TRP A 4 15.81 -11.30 7.03
CA TRP A 4 14.56 -11.76 6.41
C TRP A 4 13.45 -10.72 6.55
N PHE A 5 13.29 -10.14 7.74
CA PHE A 5 12.28 -9.10 7.98
C PHE A 5 12.52 -7.83 7.15
N ILE A 6 13.78 -7.42 7.01
CA ILE A 6 14.15 -6.26 6.18
C ILE A 6 13.88 -6.55 4.71
N ALA A 7 14.33 -7.70 4.19
CA ALA A 7 14.10 -8.10 2.80
C ALA A 7 12.60 -8.22 2.48
N ASP A 8 11.82 -8.81 3.39
CA ASP A 8 10.37 -8.93 3.27
C ASP A 8 9.67 -7.56 3.28
N SER A 9 10.10 -6.63 4.14
CA SER A 9 9.56 -5.27 4.18
C SER A 9 9.88 -4.47 2.91
N LEU A 10 11.09 -4.61 2.37
CA LEU A 10 11.47 -3.99 1.10
C LEU A 10 10.63 -4.53 -0.06
N LYS A 11 10.44 -5.85 -0.11
CA LYS A 11 9.59 -6.49 -1.11
C LYS A 11 8.13 -6.05 -1.01
N ALA A 12 7.59 -5.95 0.21
CA ALA A 12 6.23 -5.46 0.43
C ALA A 12 6.07 -4.00 -0.02
N ARG A 13 7.07 -3.14 0.26
CA ARG A 13 7.07 -1.74 -0.18
C ARG A 13 7.11 -1.62 -1.70
N GLU A 14 7.94 -2.42 -2.36
CA GLU A 14 8.02 -2.46 -3.83
C GLU A 14 6.69 -2.88 -4.46
N LEU A 15 6.06 -3.94 -3.94
CA LEU A 15 4.76 -4.39 -4.41
C LEU A 15 3.67 -3.33 -4.20
N ALA A 16 3.73 -2.60 -3.08
CA ALA A 16 2.82 -1.48 -2.82
C ALA A 16 3.04 -0.33 -3.81
N HIS A 17 4.29 0.00 -4.12
CA HIS A 17 4.64 1.04 -5.09
C HIS A 17 4.09 0.73 -6.49
N VAL A 18 4.38 -0.47 -6.99
CA VAL A 18 3.89 -0.92 -8.31
C VAL A 18 2.35 -0.89 -8.37
N ALA A 19 1.68 -1.29 -7.29
CA ALA A 19 0.22 -1.29 -7.23
C ALA A 19 -0.38 0.13 -7.15
N ALA A 20 0.23 1.03 -6.37
CA ALA A 20 -0.18 2.43 -6.28
C ALA A 20 -0.03 3.13 -7.64
N ARG A 21 1.15 2.98 -8.27
CA ARG A 21 1.45 3.52 -9.59
C ARG A 21 0.44 3.04 -10.63
N LYS A 22 0.20 1.73 -10.68
CA LYS A 22 -0.79 1.15 -11.60
C LYS A 22 -2.19 1.71 -11.37
N ALA A 23 -2.63 1.85 -10.12
CA ALA A 23 -3.95 2.40 -9.83
C ALA A 23 -4.06 3.86 -10.28
N CYS A 24 -3.02 4.69 -10.06
CA CYS A 24 -2.99 6.05 -10.55
C CYS A 24 -3.03 6.12 -12.08
N GLU A 25 -2.26 5.27 -12.77
CA GLU A 25 -2.26 5.14 -14.23
C GLU A 25 -3.66 4.75 -14.75
N ASP A 26 -4.29 3.74 -14.15
CA ASP A 26 -5.64 3.27 -14.51
C ASP A 26 -6.71 4.35 -14.28
N ALA A 27 -6.55 5.19 -13.25
CA ALA A 27 -7.44 6.31 -12.94
C ALA A 27 -7.10 7.60 -13.69
N ASN A 28 -6.04 7.60 -14.51
CA ASN A 28 -5.51 8.77 -15.22
C ASN A 28 -5.25 9.97 -14.29
N VAL A 29 -4.71 9.71 -13.10
CA VAL A 29 -4.29 10.71 -12.12
C VAL A 29 -2.78 10.66 -11.93
N GLN A 30 -2.18 11.77 -11.52
CA GLN A 30 -0.75 11.86 -11.30
C GLN A 30 -0.37 11.17 -9.99
N PHE A 31 0.51 10.16 -10.05
CA PHE A 31 1.13 9.59 -8.85
C PHE A 31 2.21 10.56 -8.32
N LEU A 32 2.03 11.10 -7.11
CA LEU A 32 2.94 12.09 -6.54
C LEU A 32 4.09 11.43 -5.80
N ASP A 33 5.25 12.09 -5.86
CA ASP A 33 6.51 11.69 -5.22
C ASP A 33 7.04 10.29 -5.62
N ASP A 34 6.35 9.59 -6.54
CA ASP A 34 6.60 8.22 -7.01
C ASP A 34 7.06 7.30 -5.87
N THR A 35 6.39 7.40 -4.72
CA THR A 35 6.79 6.74 -3.48
C THR A 35 5.59 6.31 -2.66
N VAL A 36 5.82 5.33 -1.78
CA VAL A 36 4.84 4.82 -0.83
C VAL A 36 5.46 4.75 0.56
N SER A 37 4.67 5.08 1.58
CA SER A 37 5.09 5.11 2.97
C SER A 37 4.30 4.11 3.80
N GLN A 38 4.98 3.26 4.58
CA GLN A 38 4.29 2.29 5.43
C GLN A 38 3.60 3.00 6.59
N THR A 39 2.28 2.87 6.70
CA THR A 39 1.47 3.54 7.73
C THR A 39 1.10 2.61 8.88
N ARG A 40 0.95 1.30 8.61
CA ARG A 40 0.53 0.33 9.62
C ARG A 40 1.05 -1.07 9.34
N VAL A 41 1.31 -1.83 10.40
CA VAL A 41 1.60 -3.28 10.36
C VAL A 41 0.77 -3.97 11.43
N ARG A 42 0.21 -5.14 11.11
CA ARG A 42 -0.47 -6.02 12.07
C ARG A 42 -0.13 -7.48 11.79
N LEU A 43 -0.20 -8.32 12.80
CA LEU A 43 -0.23 -9.77 12.65
C LEU A 43 -1.69 -10.22 12.49
N THR A 44 -1.96 -11.04 11.49
CA THR A 44 -3.27 -11.62 11.25
C THR A 44 -3.13 -13.10 10.89
N ARG A 45 -4.24 -13.83 10.87
CA ARG A 45 -4.25 -15.22 10.38
C ARG A 45 -4.74 -15.25 8.95
N ASP A 46 -4.10 -16.04 8.10
CA ASP A 46 -4.63 -16.35 6.78
C ASP A 46 -5.74 -17.41 6.86
N HIS A 47 -6.29 -17.79 5.70
CA HIS A 47 -7.36 -18.78 5.60
C HIS A 47 -6.90 -20.20 5.98
N GLU A 48 -5.58 -20.45 5.99
CA GLU A 48 -4.98 -21.70 6.47
C GLU A 48 -4.62 -21.64 7.97
N GLY A 49 -4.95 -20.54 8.66
CA GLY A 49 -4.66 -20.34 10.07
C GLY A 49 -3.21 -19.92 10.37
N ARG A 50 -2.37 -19.68 9.36
CA ARG A 50 -0.99 -19.26 9.55
C ARG A 50 -0.93 -17.78 9.93
N VAL A 51 -0.01 -17.44 10.84
CA VAL A 51 0.26 -16.04 11.20
C VAL A 51 1.04 -15.37 10.08
N VAL A 52 0.49 -14.28 9.56
CA VAL A 52 1.05 -13.49 8.46
C VAL A 52 1.04 -12.00 8.81
N LEU A 53 1.89 -11.24 8.12
CA LEU A 53 1.93 -9.78 8.25
C LEU A 53 0.91 -9.13 7.32
N GLU A 54 0.08 -8.27 7.88
CA GLU A 54 -0.77 -7.34 7.13
C GLU A 54 -0.17 -5.93 7.23
N ARG A 55 -0.02 -5.27 6.09
CA ARG A 55 0.68 -3.99 5.95
C ARG A 55 -0.13 -3.01 5.13
N TRP A 56 -0.07 -1.75 5.51
CA TRP A 56 -0.72 -0.64 4.84
C TRP A 56 0.34 0.36 4.39
N PHE A 57 0.25 0.79 3.14
CA PHE A 57 1.16 1.76 2.52
C PHE A 57 0.38 2.93 1.91
N GLY A 58 0.63 4.12 2.44
CA GLY A 58 -0.01 5.36 2.01
C GLY A 58 0.80 6.02 0.91
N PHE A 59 0.11 6.70 0.02
CA PHE A 59 0.71 7.35 -1.13
C PHE A 59 -0.12 8.56 -1.55
N GLU A 60 0.50 9.50 -2.24
CA GLU A 60 -0.18 10.74 -2.66
C GLU A 60 -0.43 10.73 -4.16
N PHE A 61 -1.54 11.31 -4.61
CA PHE A 61 -1.84 11.48 -6.02
C PHE A 61 -2.56 12.80 -6.27
N SER A 62 -2.58 13.26 -7.52
CA SER A 62 -3.32 14.45 -7.92
C SER A 62 -4.12 14.22 -9.19
N PRO A 63 -5.45 14.45 -9.19
CA PRO A 63 -6.24 14.36 -10.42
C PRO A 63 -5.92 15.46 -11.45
N LEU A 64 -5.57 16.66 -10.99
CA LEU A 64 -5.39 17.85 -11.85
C LEU A 64 -4.05 18.57 -11.63
N GLY A 65 -3.14 18.00 -10.84
CA GLY A 65 -1.81 18.55 -10.56
C GLY A 65 -1.73 19.53 -9.39
N ASP A 66 -2.86 20.07 -8.92
CA ASP A 66 -2.92 21.07 -7.84
C ASP A 66 -3.62 20.57 -6.56
N ASP A 67 -4.47 19.53 -6.66
CA ASP A 67 -5.12 18.91 -5.50
C ASP A 67 -4.35 17.65 -5.06
N ARG A 68 -3.84 17.63 -3.82
CA ARG A 68 -3.17 16.44 -3.26
C ARG A 68 -4.18 15.57 -2.53
N GLN A 69 -4.32 14.34 -3.00
CA GLN A 69 -5.18 13.33 -2.40
C GLN A 69 -4.37 12.14 -1.90
N GLN A 70 -4.92 11.42 -0.92
CA GLN A 70 -4.26 10.27 -0.30
C GLN A 70 -4.87 8.97 -0.82
N GLY A 71 -4.00 8.06 -1.26
CA GLY A 71 -4.31 6.69 -1.59
C GLY A 71 -3.75 5.71 -0.56
N MET A 72 -4.15 4.45 -0.69
CA MET A 72 -3.70 3.36 0.17
C MET A 72 -3.58 2.04 -0.58
N VAL A 73 -2.55 1.28 -0.24
CA VAL A 73 -2.41 -0.12 -0.61
C VAL A 73 -2.37 -1.00 0.64
N ARG A 74 -3.24 -2.01 0.70
CA ARG A 74 -3.20 -3.05 1.74
C ARG A 74 -2.57 -4.33 1.19
N LEU A 75 -1.58 -4.84 1.89
CA LEU A 75 -0.92 -6.11 1.60
C LEU A 75 -1.12 -7.10 2.73
N LYS A 76 -1.29 -8.37 2.38
CA LYS A 76 -1.23 -9.51 3.30
C LYS A 76 -0.11 -10.43 2.83
N SER A 77 0.85 -10.71 3.70
CA SER A 77 2.17 -11.25 3.34
C SER A 77 2.86 -10.36 2.29
N ASN A 78 3.00 -10.87 1.07
CA ASN A 78 3.53 -10.19 -0.11
C ASN A 78 2.53 -10.24 -1.26
N ARG A 79 1.24 -10.07 -0.95
CA ARG A 79 0.15 -10.03 -1.92
C ARG A 79 -0.71 -8.81 -1.67
N VAL A 80 -0.90 -8.00 -2.71
CA VAL A 80 -1.83 -6.87 -2.67
C VAL A 80 -3.24 -7.42 -2.52
N GLN A 81 -3.95 -6.93 -1.52
CA GLN A 81 -5.34 -7.29 -1.24
C GLN A 81 -6.29 -6.20 -1.73
N GLU A 82 -5.85 -4.95 -1.68
CA GLU A 82 -6.70 -3.80 -1.97
C GLU A 82 -5.83 -2.59 -2.33
N VAL A 83 -6.31 -1.78 -3.28
CA VAL A 83 -5.77 -0.45 -3.60
C VAL A 83 -6.94 0.52 -3.67
N ASN A 84 -6.82 1.66 -2.98
CA ASN A 84 -7.84 2.69 -2.96
C ASN A 84 -7.23 4.06 -3.29
N LEU A 85 -7.88 4.80 -4.19
CA LEU A 85 -7.64 6.21 -4.48
C LEU A 85 -8.79 6.99 -3.83
N ASN A 86 -8.56 7.46 -2.61
CA ASN A 86 -9.48 8.19 -1.72
C ASN A 86 -11.01 7.96 -1.85
N ARG A 87 -11.64 7.47 -0.77
CA ARG A 87 -12.69 8.20 -0.04
C ARG A 87 -12.64 7.78 1.41
N LEU A 88 -12.13 8.65 2.28
CA LEU A 88 -12.22 8.57 3.74
C LEU A 88 -11.68 7.27 4.33
N TRP A 89 -10.48 7.36 4.89
CA TRP A 89 -9.93 6.39 5.83
C TRP A 89 -10.93 6.02 6.92
N LEU A 90 -11.62 4.91 6.68
CA LEU A 90 -12.71 4.32 7.44
C LEU A 90 -12.47 4.44 8.96
N VAL A 91 -13.44 5.12 9.59
CA VAL A 91 -13.57 5.35 11.03
C VAL A 91 -13.23 4.08 11.82
N GLN A 92 -12.31 4.23 12.78
CA GLN A 92 -12.45 3.61 14.10
C GLN A 92 -12.55 2.09 14.19
#